data_AF-A0A8T3R4S8-F1
#
_entry.id   AF-A0A8T3R4S8-F1
#
_cell.length_a   1.000
_cell.length_b   1.000
_cell.length_c   1.000
_cell.angle_alpha   90.00
_cell.angle_beta   90.00
_cell.angle_gamma   90.00
#
_symmetry.space_group_name_H-M   'P 1'
#
loop_
_entity.id
_entity.type
_entity.pdbx_description
1 polymer ?
#
loop_
_entity_poly.entity_id
_entity_poly.type
_entity_poly.pdbx_seq_one_letter_code
_entity_poly.pdbx_strand_id
1 'polypeptide(L)' 'MAELIPAFLPDWLVYNPSDPPGYPNGRRLTDDTADLIVALLTRGRVTSDKVGPHTDLLGEFPYLGAPHQSP' A
#
# COMPACT_ATOMS: atom_id res chain seq x y z
N MET A 1 -0.84 15.83 -14.03
CA MET A 1 -0.07 14.56 -14.26
C MET A 1 1.41 14.68 -13.95
N ALA A 2 2.10 15.79 -14.23
CA ALA A 2 3.49 16.00 -13.80
C ALA A 2 3.66 16.12 -12.27
N GLU A 3 2.61 16.52 -11.54
CA GLU A 3 2.64 16.65 -10.07
C GLU A 3 2.48 15.34 -9.30
N LEU A 4 1.96 14.26 -9.89
CA LEU A 4 1.69 13.02 -9.16
C LEU A 4 2.93 12.11 -9.06
N ILE A 5 3.83 12.19 -10.03
CA ILE A 5 4.99 11.28 -10.10
C ILE A 5 5.94 11.44 -8.91
N PRO A 6 6.24 12.66 -8.42
CA PRO A 6 7.19 12.80 -7.32
C PRO A 6 6.69 12.23 -5.98
N ALA A 7 5.38 12.26 -5.74
CA ALA A 7 4.77 11.79 -4.50
C ALA A 7 4.63 10.25 -4.43
N PHE A 8 4.88 9.53 -5.53
CA PHE A 8 4.64 8.08 -5.61
C PHE A 8 5.87 7.27 -6.07
N LEU A 9 7.01 7.91 -6.32
CA LEU A 9 8.25 7.20 -6.60
C LEU A 9 8.83 6.64 -5.29
N PRO A 10 9.07 5.32 -5.19
CA PRO A 10 9.52 4.68 -3.94
C PRO A 10 10.78 5.33 -3.35
N ASP A 11 11.69 5.76 -4.22
CA ASP A 11 12.98 6.34 -3.85
C ASP A 11 12.87 7.82 -3.44
N TRP A 12 11.68 8.44 -3.58
CA TRP A 12 11.42 9.85 -3.29
C TRP A 12 10.45 10.04 -2.11
N LEU A 13 9.95 8.96 -1.52
CA LEU A 13 9.09 9.03 -0.33
C LEU A 13 9.94 9.41 0.89
N VAL A 14 9.77 10.65 1.36
CA VAL A 14 10.42 11.13 2.59
C VAL A 14 9.77 10.47 3.78
N TYR A 15 10.57 9.76 4.58
CA TYR A 15 10.13 9.22 5.87
C TYR A 15 10.40 10.24 6.98
N ASN A 16 9.35 10.60 7.71
CA ASN A 16 9.39 11.42 8.90
C ASN A 16 8.94 10.61 10.12
N PRO A 17 9.83 10.33 11.09
CA PRO A 17 9.48 9.51 12.26
C PRO A 17 8.51 10.20 13.23
N SER A 18 8.25 11.50 13.08
CA SER A 18 7.27 12.23 13.90
C SER A 18 5.84 12.11 13.36
N ASP A 19 5.69 11.72 12.09
CA ASP A 19 4.39 11.54 11.46
C ASP A 19 3.82 10.16 11.78
N PRO A 20 2.48 10.00 11.80
CA PRO A 20 1.86 8.70 12.01
C PRO A 20 2.39 7.64 11.01
N PRO A 21 2.48 6.36 11.40
CA PRO A 21 2.95 5.32 10.49
C PRO A 21 1.95 5.10 9.36
N GLY A 22 2.42 4.62 8.21
CA GLY A 22 1.58 4.21 7.08
C GLY A 22 1.79 5.09 5.85
N TYR A 23 1.39 4.58 4.69
CA TYR A 23 1.65 5.24 3.42
C TYR A 23 1.07 6.67 3.38
N PRO A 24 1.83 7.69 2.92
CA PRO A 24 3.17 7.63 2.32
C PRO A 24 4.36 7.64 3.29
N ASN A 25 4.13 7.78 4.60
CA ASN A 25 5.15 7.81 5.65
C ASN A 25 5.49 6.40 6.19
N GLY A 26 6.13 5.59 5.33
CA GLY A 26 6.35 4.16 5.56
C GLY A 26 5.18 3.32 5.03
N ARG A 27 5.07 2.05 5.44
CA ARG A 27 3.97 1.15 5.05
C ARG A 27 3.53 0.30 6.24
N ARG A 28 2.23 0.24 6.49
CA ARG A 28 1.59 -0.75 7.37
C ARG A 28 1.28 -2.00 6.54
N LEU A 29 1.17 -3.15 7.21
CA LEU A 29 0.73 -4.39 6.56
C LEU A 29 -0.69 -4.28 5.98
N THR A 30 -1.51 -3.39 6.53
CA THR A 30 -2.89 -3.13 6.08
C THR A 30 -2.99 -2.07 4.98
N ASP A 31 -1.88 -1.46 4.55
CA ASP A 31 -1.93 -0.40 3.53
C ASP A 31 -2.06 -1.00 2.12
N ASP A 32 -3.14 -0.65 1.41
CA ASP A 32 -3.37 -1.05 0.01
C ASP A 32 -2.58 -0.19 -0.98
N THR A 33 -1.29 -0.48 -1.03
CA THR A 33 -0.31 0.27 -1.82
C THR A 33 -0.13 -0.34 -3.22
N ALA A 34 -0.65 -1.54 -3.47
CA ALA A 34 -0.60 -2.18 -4.77
C ALA A 34 -1.52 -1.47 -5.77
N ASP A 35 -2.75 -1.14 -5.37
CA ASP A 35 -3.70 -0.33 -6.15
C ASP A 35 -3.08 1.00 -6.59
N LEU A 36 -2.39 1.68 -5.68
CA LEU A 36 -1.69 2.94 -5.94
C LEU A 36 -0.57 2.78 -7.00
N ILE A 37 0.24 1.72 -6.89
CA ILE A 37 1.30 1.43 -7.86
C ILE A 37 0.71 1.12 -9.24
N VAL A 38 -0.34 0.31 -9.30
CA VAL A 38 -1.02 -0.02 -10.57
C VAL A 38 -1.63 1.23 -11.21
N ALA A 39 -2.27 2.10 -10.41
CA ALA A 39 -2.77 3.39 -10.88
C ALA A 39 -1.65 4.28 -11.43
N LEU A 40 -0.51 4.35 -10.74
CA LEU A 40 0.65 5.12 -11.19
C LEU A 40 1.19 4.60 -12.52
N LEU A 41 1.48 3.30 -12.61
CA LEU A 41 2.10 2.67 -13.79
C LEU A 41 1.20 2.75 -15.02
N THR A 42 -0.11 2.68 -14.83
CA THR A 42 -1.08 2.69 -15.93
C THR A 42 -1.64 4.07 -16.26
N ARG A 43 -1.13 5.12 -15.59
CA ARG A 43 -1.64 6.51 -15.69
C ARG A 43 -3.15 6.58 -15.42
N GLY A 44 -3.59 5.88 -14.37
CA GLY A 44 -4.97 5.83 -13.91
C GLY A 44 -5.92 4.98 -14.76
N ARG A 45 -5.44 4.25 -15.77
CA ARG A 45 -6.30 3.36 -16.58
C ARG A 45 -6.74 2.11 -15.83
N VAL A 46 -5.91 1.65 -14.90
CA VAL A 46 -6.23 0.57 -13.98
C VAL A 46 -6.05 1.14 -12.59
N THR A 47 -7.10 1.12 -11.78
CA THR A 47 -7.08 1.72 -10.44
C THR A 47 -6.93 0.69 -9.33
N SER A 48 -6.95 -0.61 -9.67
CA SER A 48 -6.82 -1.67 -8.69
C SER A 48 -6.20 -2.95 -9.26
N ASP A 49 -5.48 -3.70 -8.43
CA ASP A 49 -4.99 -5.05 -8.72
C ASP A 49 -6.03 -6.15 -8.42
N LYS A 50 -7.19 -5.74 -7.89
CA LYS A 50 -8.33 -6.58 -7.44
C LYS A 50 -8.08 -7.36 -6.16
N VAL A 51 -7.08 -6.98 -5.37
CA VAL A 51 -6.78 -7.53 -4.05
C VAL A 51 -6.86 -6.40 -3.03
N GLY A 52 -7.96 -6.34 -2.28
CA GLY A 52 -8.13 -5.30 -1.26
C GLY A 52 -7.21 -5.48 -0.03
N PRO A 53 -7.16 -4.48 0.87
CA PRO A 53 -6.35 -4.55 2.07
C PRO A 53 -6.79 -5.70 2.97
N HIS A 54 -5.82 -6.41 3.54
CA HIS A 54 -6.09 -7.40 4.58
C HIS A 54 -6.65 -6.71 5.83
N THR A 55 -7.77 -7.22 6.34
CA THR A 55 -8.44 -6.70 7.54
C THR A 55 -8.39 -7.70 8.71
N ASP A 56 -7.78 -8.86 8.47
CA ASP A 56 -7.79 -10.04 9.33
C ASP A 56 -6.41 -10.41 9.87
N LEU A 57 -5.40 -9.58 9.65
CA LEU A 57 -4.04 -9.82 10.12
C LEU A 57 -3.98 -9.82 11.66
N LEU A 58 -3.23 -10.77 12.23
CA LEU A 58 -2.92 -10.80 13.66
C LEU A 58 -2.13 -9.56 14.08
N GLY A 59 -2.38 -9.07 15.30
CA GLY A 59 -1.64 -7.94 15.90
C GLY A 59 -0.26 -8.33 16.47
N GLU A 60 0.12 -9.59 16.35
CA GLU A 60 1.38 -10.13 16.86
C GLU A 60 2.07 -11.02 15.82
N PHE A 61 3.39 -11.20 15.97
CA PHE A 61 4.19 -12.02 15.06
C PHE A 61 3.58 -13.44 14.90
N PRO A 62 3.39 -13.96 13.68
CA PRO A 62 3.94 -13.49 12.39
C PRO A 62 3.06 -12.50 11.60
N TYR A 63 2.01 -11.91 12.19
CA TYR A 63 1.11 -10.94 11.56
C TYR A 63 0.35 -11.46 10.34
N LEU A 64 -0.02 -12.75 10.35
CA LEU A 64 -0.77 -13.39 9.26
C LEU A 64 -2.27 -13.41 9.55
N GLY A 65 -3.09 -13.38 8.49
CA GLY A 65 -4.53 -13.64 8.58
C GLY A 65 -4.87 -15.14 8.62
N ALA A 66 -6.14 -15.46 8.81
CA ALA A 66 -6.58 -16.85 8.76
C ALA A 66 -6.48 -17.38 7.31
N PRO A 67 -6.05 -18.64 7.10
CA PRO A 67 -6.01 -19.21 5.75
C PRO A 67 -7.38 -19.16 5.07
N HIS A 68 -7.42 -18.70 3.82
CA HIS A 68 -8.65 -18.72 3.03
C HIS A 68 -9.06 -20.18 2.75
N GLN A 69 -10.35 -20.49 2.94
CA GLN A 69 -10.86 -21.86 2.78
C GLN A 69 -11.00 -22.30 1.32
N SER A 70 -10.98 -21.35 0.39
CA SER A 70 -10.98 -21.56 -1.05
C SER A 70 -10.17 -20.44 -1.71
N PRO A 71 -9.64 -20.67 -2.93
CA PRO A 71 -9.04 -19.60 -3.74
C PRO A 71 -9.99 -18.44 -3.99
#